data_AF-A0AAV8X034-F1
#
_entry.id   AF-A0AAV8X034-F1
#
_cell.length_a   1.000
_cell.length_b   1.000
_cell.length_c   1.000
_cell.angle_alpha   90.00
_cell.angle_beta   90.00
_cell.angle_gamma   90.00
#
_symmetry.space_group_name_H-M   'P 1'
#
loop_
_entity.id
_entity.type
_entity.pdbx_description
1 polymer ?
#
loop_
_entity_poly.entity_id
_entity_poly.type
_entity_poly.pdbx_seq_one_letter_code
_entity_poly.pdbx_strand_id
1 'polypeptide(L)'
;MFYGLAMVSLLILRKTMKEVPRPYKVPVVIPIFILLISIYLSATPIIMDPSPKYLIALGFVLIGILIYYWFIYKNMRPKTFMSEYYLPPSC
;
A
#
# COMPACT_ATOMS: atom_id res chain seq x y z
N MET A 1 -4.95 -2.50 9.53
CA MET A 1 -4.09 -2.29 8.34
C MET A 1 -4.33 -0.95 7.67
N PHE A 2 -5.51 -0.71 7.08
CA PHE A 2 -5.76 0.50 6.26
C PHE A 2 -5.62 1.83 7.00
N TYR A 3 -6.10 1.94 8.24
CA TYR A 3 -5.97 3.17 9.04
C TYR A 3 -4.51 3.53 9.33
N GLY A 4 -3.68 2.54 9.68
CA GLY A 4 -2.24 2.73 9.86
C GLY A 4 -1.56 3.21 8.56
N LEU A 5 -1.87 2.58 7.43
CA LEU A 5 -1.35 2.99 6.12
C LEU A 5 -1.79 4.41 5.74
N ALA A 6 -3.04 4.78 5.98
CA ALA A 6 -3.53 6.13 5.73
C ALA A 6 -2.79 7.19 6.57
N MET A 7 -2.50 6.88 7.84
CA MET A 7 -1.73 7.77 8.72
C MET A 7 -0.25 7.87 8.30
N VAL A 8 0.35 6.77 7.85
CA VAL A 8 1.70 6.76 7.26
C VAL A 8 1.73 7.64 5.99
N SER A 9 0.75 7.48 5.09
CA SER A 9 0.62 8.32 3.90
C SER A 9 0.48 9.80 4.26
N LEU A 10 -0.31 10.14 5.29
CA LEU A 10 -0.46 11.52 5.76
C LEU A 10 0.84 12.09 6.34
N LEU A 11 1.64 11.26 7.04
CA LEU A 11 2.96 11.64 7.56
C LEU A 11 3.98 11.86 6.43
N ILE A 12 3.99 10.99 5.41
CA ILE A 12 4.84 11.14 4.23
C ILE A 12 4.44 12.39 3.45
N LEU A 13 3.14 12.57 3.19
CA LEU A 13 2.59 13.73 2.50
C LEU A 13 2.92 15.04 3.22
N ARG A 14 2.93 15.02 4.55
CA ARG A 14 3.33 16.17 5.37
C ARG A 14 4.78 16.59 5.12
N LYS A 15 5.67 15.65 4.81
CA LYS A 15 7.07 15.91 4.43
C LYS A 15 7.22 16.31 2.96
N THR A 16 6.56 15.59 2.05
CA THR A 16 6.72 15.79 0.60
C THR A 16 5.98 17.03 0.08
N MET A 17 4.82 17.39 0.65
CA MET A 17 3.99 18.52 0.19
C MET A 17 3.82 19.57 1.30
N LYS A 18 4.90 20.26 1.65
CA LYS A 18 4.93 21.25 2.75
C LYS A 18 4.24 22.58 2.40
N GLU A 19 4.39 23.03 1.15
CA GLU A 19 4.00 24.37 0.66
C GLU A 19 2.50 24.53 0.33
N VAL A 20 1.73 23.45 0.38
CA VAL A 20 0.30 23.48 -0.01
C VAL A 20 -0.52 24.19 1.07
N PRO A 21 -1.41 25.15 0.74
CA PRO A 21 -2.26 25.81 1.72
C PRO A 21 -3.17 24.80 2.42
N ARG A 22 -3.08 24.71 3.75
CA ARG A 22 -3.80 23.71 4.56
C ARG A 22 -4.96 24.38 5.30
N PRO A 23 -6.23 24.17 4.88
CA PRO A 23 -7.40 24.75 5.55
C PRO A 23 -7.63 24.17 6.96
N TYR A 24 -7.08 22.98 7.24
CA TYR A 24 -7.09 22.38 8.57
C TYR A 24 -5.74 21.74 8.89
N LYS A 25 -5.21 22.02 10.09
CA LYS A 25 -3.87 21.57 10.51
C LYS A 25 -4.00 20.58 11.67
N VAL A 26 -4.04 19.30 11.32
CA VAL A 26 -4.02 18.22 12.32
C VAL A 26 -2.67 18.21 13.05
N PRO A 27 -2.64 18.16 14.39
CA PRO A 27 -1.41 17.98 15.16
C PRO A 27 -0.82 16.58 14.92
N VAL A 28 0.51 16.50 14.79
CA VAL A 28 1.24 15.26 14.40
C VAL A 28 1.09 14.14 15.44
N VAL A 29 0.76 14.49 16.67
CA VAL A 29 0.54 13.54 17.77
C VAL A 29 -0.61 12.56 17.46
N ILE A 30 -1.70 13.03 16.85
CA ILE A 30 -2.88 12.20 16.55
C ILE A 30 -2.53 11.07 15.54
N PRO A 31 -1.93 11.36 14.36
CA PRO A 31 -1.49 10.32 13.44
C PRO A 31 -0.55 9.28 14.06
N ILE A 32 0.40 9.72 14.89
CA ILE A 32 1.34 8.81 15.56
C ILE A 32 0.62 7.88 16.53
N PHE A 33 -0.30 8.43 17.34
CA PHE A 33 -1.08 7.65 18.30
C PHE A 33 -1.95 6.59 17.61
N ILE A 34 -2.65 6.96 16.55
CA ILE A 34 -3.48 6.03 15.76
C ILE A 34 -2.62 4.95 15.10
N LEU A 35 -1.44 5.32 14.60
CA LEU A 35 -0.49 4.39 13.98
C LEU A 35 -0.04 3.33 15.01
N LEU A 36 0.31 3.73 16.23
CA LEU A 36 0.68 2.80 17.31
C LEU A 36 -0.46 1.84 17.66
N ILE A 37 -1.69 2.34 17.83
CA ILE A 37 -2.86 1.51 18.10
C ILE A 37 -3.12 0.52 16.96
N SER A 38 -3.02 0.99 15.70
CA SER A 38 -3.24 0.12 14.54
C SER A 38 -2.20 -0.99 14.41
N ILE A 39 -0.95 -0.75 14.82
CA ILE A 39 0.09 -1.78 14.85
C ILE A 39 -0.19 -2.76 15.98
N TYR A 40 -0.49 -2.26 17.18
CA TYR A 40 -0.80 -3.08 18.35
C TYR A 40 -1.98 -4.02 18.06
N LEU A 41 -3.14 -3.48 17.67
CA LEU A 41 -4.34 -4.26 17.37
C LEU A 41 -4.16 -5.25 16.20
N SER A 42 -3.20 -5.00 15.31
CA SER A 42 -2.85 -5.98 14.29
C SER A 42 -1.94 -7.08 14.81
N ALA A 43 -0.99 -6.76 15.68
CA ALA A 43 -0.05 -7.73 16.21
C ALA A 43 -0.76 -8.67 17.20
N THR A 44 -1.70 -8.16 17.98
CA THR A 44 -2.46 -8.93 18.98
C THR A 44 -3.10 -10.22 18.42
N PRO A 45 -3.94 -10.20 17.35
CA PRO A 45 -4.55 -11.42 16.82
C PRO A 45 -3.53 -12.38 16.19
N ILE A 46 -2.38 -11.88 15.72
CA ILE A 46 -1.32 -12.72 15.15
C ILE A 46 -0.63 -13.54 16.23
N ILE A 47 -0.48 -12.96 17.43
CA ILE A 47 0.25 -13.58 18.55
C ILE A 47 -0.67 -14.44 19.41
N MET A 48 -1.88 -13.97 19.71
CA MET A 48 -2.77 -14.65 20.66
C MET A 48 -3.39 -15.91 20.09
N ASP A 49 -3.76 -15.91 18.81
CA ASP A 49 -4.31 -17.08 18.14
C ASP A 49 -3.61 -17.21 16.78
N PRO A 50 -2.48 -17.93 16.71
CA PRO A 50 -1.73 -18.15 15.47
C PRO A 50 -2.50 -19.09 14.55
N SER A 51 -3.67 -18.64 14.09
CA SER A 51 -4.45 -19.32 13.08
C SER A 51 -3.70 -19.19 11.74
N PRO A 52 -3.56 -20.29 10.98
CA PRO A 52 -2.86 -20.28 9.69
C PRO A 52 -3.40 -19.24 8.70
N LYS A 53 -4.67 -18.84 8.88
CA LYS A 53 -5.36 -17.80 8.10
C LYS A 53 -4.60 -16.46 8.09
N TYR A 54 -4.04 -16.05 9.23
CA TYR A 54 -3.32 -14.77 9.33
C TYR A 54 -1.97 -14.79 8.63
N LEU A 55 -1.25 -15.92 8.71
CA LEU A 55 0.01 -16.13 8.00
C LEU A 55 -0.20 -16.14 6.49
N ILE A 56 -1.25 -16.82 6.03
CA ILE A 56 -1.63 -16.84 4.60
C ILE A 56 -1.99 -15.44 4.12
N ALA A 57 -2.76 -14.67 4.90
CA ALA A 57 -3.10 -13.28 4.55
C ALA A 57 -1.86 -12.39 4.43
N LEU A 58 -0.90 -12.51 5.35
CA LEU A 58 0.35 -11.75 5.30
C LEU A 58 1.22 -12.16 4.10
N GLY A 59 1.31 -13.48 3.82
CA GLY A 59 1.97 -14.01 2.64
C GLY A 59 1.35 -13.50 1.34
N PHE A 60 0.02 -13.44 1.26
CA PHE A 60 -0.69 -12.93 0.09
C PHE A 60 -0.37 -11.46 -0.21
N VAL A 61 -0.28 -10.62 0.83
CA VAL A 61 0.12 -9.21 0.67
C VAL A 61 1.57 -9.09 0.17
N LEU A 62 2.49 -9.91 0.70
CA LEU A 62 3.89 -9.93 0.24
C LEU A 62 4.00 -10.41 -1.21
N ILE A 63 3.24 -11.43 -1.61
CA ILE A 63 3.17 -11.91 -3.00
C ILE A 63 2.68 -10.80 -3.92
N GLY A 64 1.65 -10.04 -3.54
CA GLY A 64 1.17 -8.90 -4.32
C GLY A 64 2.27 -7.84 -4.56
N ILE A 65 3.10 -7.56 -3.55
CA ILE A 65 4.24 -6.65 -3.66
C ILE A 65 5.33 -7.22 -4.59
N LEU A 66 5.63 -8.52 -4.46
CA LEU A 66 6.61 -9.19 -5.34
C LEU A 66 6.15 -9.18 -6.80
N ILE A 67 4.87 -9.44 -7.06
CA ILE A 67 4.29 -9.38 -8.41
C ILE A 67 4.36 -7.95 -8.97
N TYR A 68 4.01 -6.93 -8.16
CA TYR A 68 4.15 -5.53 -8.57
C TYR A 68 5.59 -5.21 -8.97
N TYR A 69 6.56 -5.61 -8.15
CA TYR A 69 7.97 -5.37 -8.43
C TYR A 69 8.43 -6.10 -9.70
N TRP A 70 8.08 -7.38 -9.85
CA TRP A 70 8.50 -8.18 -11.00
C TRP A 70 7.87 -7.71 -12.32
N PHE A 71 6.59 -7.32 -12.30
CA PHE A 71 5.85 -6.99 -13.51
C PHE A 71 6.01 -5.53 -13.93
N ILE A 72 5.93 -4.59 -12.97
CA ILE A 72 5.89 -3.14 -13.25
C ILE A 72 7.30 -2.54 -13.20
N TYR A 73 8.05 -2.77 -12.12
CA TYR A 73 9.39 -2.18 -11.99
C TYR A 73 10.39 -2.80 -12.98
N LYS A 74 10.34 -4.13 -13.16
CA LYS A 74 11.17 -4.82 -14.17
C LYS A 74 10.62 -4.69 -15.60
N ASN A 75 9.47 -4.01 -15.77
CA ASN A 75 8.81 -3.76 -17.06
C ASN A 75 8.68 -5.04 -17.92
N MET A 76 8.50 -6.20 -17.29
CA MET A 76 8.30 -7.49 -17.92
C MET A 76 6.86 -7.58 -18.43
N ARG A 77 6.54 -6.77 -19.44
CA ARG A 77 5.24 -6.82 -20.11
C ARG A 77 5.22 -8.09 -20.98
N PRO A 78 4.33 -9.07 -20.74
CA PRO A 78 4.15 -10.17 -21.66
C PRO A 78 3.65 -9.58 -22.98
N LYS A 79 4.53 -9.57 -23.99
CA LYS A 79 4.26 -9.00 -25.31
C LYS A 79 3.05 -9.67 -25.99
N THR A 80 2.66 -10.85 -25.52
CA THR A 80 1.58 -11.70 -26.06
C THR A 80 0.18 -11.08 -25.99
N PHE A 81 -0.10 -10.17 -25.04
CA PHE A 81 -1.43 -9.54 -24.91
C PHE A 81 -1.50 -8.11 -25.47
N MET A 82 -0.37 -7.54 -25.90
CA MET A 82 -0.29 -6.13 -26.33
C MET A 82 -0.26 -5.96 -27.86
N SER A 83 -0.15 -7.06 -28.62
CA SER A 83 -0.14 -7.02 -30.09
C SER A 83 -1.50 -6.68 -30.72
N GLU A 84 -2.61 -6.88 -30.01
CA GLU A 84 -3.96 -6.61 -30.54
C GLU A 84 -4.30 -5.10 -30.53
N TYR A 85 -3.74 -4.31 -29.60
CA TYR A 85 -4.13 -2.90 -29.40
C TYR A 85 -3.34 -1.89 -30.28
N TYR A 86 -2.44 -2.37 -31.13
CA TYR A 86 -1.56 -1.57 -32.00
C TYR A 86 -1.86 -1.73 -33.50
N LEU A 87 -3.01 -2.25 -33.90
CA LEU A 87 -3.43 -2.20 -35.30
C LEU A 87 -4.24 -0.89 -35.51
N PRO A 88 -3.65 0.18 -36.09
CA PRO A 88 -4.48 1.29 -36.55
C PRO A 88 -5.45 0.75 -37.63
N PRO A 89 -6.69 1.25 -37.70
CA PRO A 89 -7.57 0.93 -38.81
C PRO A 89 -6.86 1.30 -40.11
N SER A 90 -6.66 0.32 -40.99
CA SER A 90 -6.29 0.55 -42.37
C SER A 90 -7.40 1.37 -43.04
N CYS A 91 -7.04 2.56 -43.52
CA CYS A 91 -7.90 3.35 -44.41
C CYS A 91 -8.28 2.57 -45.67
#